data_AF-A0A3B6QJL6-F1
#
_entry.id   AF-A0A3B6QJL6-F1
#
_cell.length_a   1.000
_cell.length_b   1.000
_cell.length_c   1.000
_cell.angle_alpha   90.00
_cell.angle_beta   90.00
_cell.angle_gamma   90.00
#
_symmetry.space_group_name_H-M   'P 1'
#
loop_
_entity.id
_entity.type
_entity.pdbx_description
1 polymer ?
#
loop_
_entity_poly.entity_id
_entity_poly.type
_entity_poly.pdbx_seq_one_letter_code
_entity_poly.pdbx_strand_id
1 'polypeptide(L)'
;MATSTTTTTALHPQFRPPSHPRAPRQLRPFLSSSSSSSSVRPRFSVRAAAASASAPAQREAVAGVPWGCEIESLESAASLERWLTASGLPEQRLALEKVDIGERGLVALKNVRNGEKLLFVPPTLVITADSEWSNREVGDVMKRYSVPDWPLLATYLISEASLEGSSRWSSYIDALPRQPYSLLYWTRTEIDAYLAASPIRERAISRISDVIGTYNDLRDRIFSKYPDLFPEKVYTMENFRWSFGILFSRLVRLESMDGKVALVPWADMLNHSPEVDAFLDYDKSSQGIVFTTDRSYQPGVHILWEEIQW
;
A
#
# COMPACT_ATOMS: atom_id res chain seq x y z
N MET A 1 30.89 41.51 0.73
CA MET A 1 30.52 40.25 0.05
C MET A 1 30.64 39.14 1.06
N ALA A 2 29.51 38.67 1.60
CA ALA A 2 29.46 37.53 2.51
C ALA A 2 28.63 36.44 1.83
N THR A 3 29.30 35.36 1.44
CA THR A 3 28.68 34.17 0.84
C THR A 3 28.15 33.30 1.97
N SER A 4 26.83 33.28 2.16
CA SER A 4 26.15 32.30 3.02
C SER A 4 26.05 30.97 2.28
N THR A 5 26.75 29.98 2.79
CA THR A 5 26.67 28.58 2.39
C THR A 5 25.35 27.99 2.88
N THR A 6 24.41 27.77 1.96
CA THR A 6 23.17 27.02 2.21
C THR A 6 23.52 25.54 2.28
N THR A 7 23.57 24.97 3.49
CA THR A 7 23.69 23.53 3.69
C THR A 7 22.34 22.88 3.41
N THR A 8 22.14 22.39 2.19
CA THR A 8 20.99 21.55 1.84
C THR A 8 21.21 20.15 2.43
N THR A 9 20.73 19.94 3.66
CA THR A 9 20.66 18.60 4.25
C THR A 9 19.58 17.82 3.51
N ALA A 10 19.96 16.92 2.60
CA ALA A 10 19.02 16.06 1.88
C ALA A 10 18.34 15.07 2.85
N LEU A 11 17.04 14.83 2.66
CA LEU A 11 16.27 13.81 3.40
C LEU A 11 16.78 12.40 3.02
N HIS A 12 16.54 11.40 3.87
CA HIS A 12 17.04 10.02 3.69
C HIS A 12 16.78 9.49 2.26
N PRO A 13 17.80 9.06 1.50
CA PRO A 13 17.72 8.91 0.04
C PRO A 13 16.97 7.66 -0.48
N GLN A 14 16.27 6.92 0.36
CA GLN A 14 15.84 5.55 0.03
C GLN A 14 14.47 5.41 -0.65
N PHE A 15 13.67 6.48 -0.76
CA PHE A 15 12.38 6.44 -1.47
C PHE A 15 12.44 7.19 -2.81
N ARG A 16 13.55 7.04 -3.54
CA ARG A 16 13.63 7.47 -4.94
C ARG A 16 13.14 6.33 -5.84
N PRO A 17 12.30 6.60 -6.85
CA PRO A 17 11.85 5.57 -7.78
C PRO A 17 13.05 4.98 -8.54
N PRO A 18 13.14 3.65 -8.69
CA PRO A 18 14.17 3.04 -9.52
C PRO A 18 13.93 3.37 -11.00
N SER A 19 15.00 3.65 -11.74
CA SER A 19 14.98 3.79 -13.19
C SER A 19 15.24 2.43 -13.83
N HIS A 20 14.20 1.72 -14.26
CA HIS A 20 14.35 0.48 -15.03
C HIS A 20 13.69 0.57 -16.41
N PRO A 21 14.45 0.42 -17.51
CA PRO A 21 13.86 0.14 -18.81
C PRO A 21 13.35 -1.31 -18.87
N ARG A 22 12.09 -1.48 -19.28
CA ARG A 22 11.40 -2.76 -19.43
C ARG A 22 12.11 -3.63 -20.49
N ALA A 23 12.75 -4.73 -20.08
CA ALA A 23 13.19 -5.76 -21.00
C ALA A 23 12.06 -6.80 -21.18
N PRO A 24 11.69 -7.20 -22.41
CA PRO A 24 10.68 -8.23 -22.62
C PRO A 24 11.22 -9.58 -22.14
N ARG A 25 10.48 -10.24 -21.22
CA ARG A 25 10.76 -11.61 -20.80
C ARG A 25 10.47 -12.56 -21.97
N GLN A 26 11.51 -13.17 -22.53
CA GLN A 26 11.35 -14.32 -23.42
C GLN A 26 11.01 -15.56 -22.58
N LEU A 27 9.79 -16.08 -22.76
CA LEU A 27 9.39 -17.38 -22.26
C LEU A 27 10.21 -18.47 -22.98
N ARG A 28 11.01 -19.24 -22.24
CA ARG A 28 11.60 -20.49 -22.75
C ARG A 28 10.60 -21.64 -22.57
N PRO A 29 10.42 -22.54 -23.55
CA PRO A 29 9.57 -23.71 -23.38
C PRO A 29 10.25 -24.71 -22.44
N PHE A 30 9.52 -25.19 -21.43
CA PHE A 30 9.94 -26.33 -20.62
C PHE A 30 9.75 -27.62 -21.42
N LEU A 31 10.85 -28.31 -21.69
CA LEU A 31 10.85 -29.69 -22.18
C LEU A 31 10.70 -30.63 -20.98
N SER A 32 9.65 -31.45 -21.01
CA SER A 32 9.44 -32.54 -20.05
C SER A 32 10.41 -33.69 -20.34
N SER A 33 11.25 -34.04 -19.36
CA SER A 33 11.93 -35.34 -19.34
C SER A 33 11.58 -36.07 -18.05
N SER A 34 10.88 -37.19 -18.23
CA SER A 34 10.59 -38.19 -17.23
C SER A 34 11.84 -39.03 -16.96
N SER A 35 12.27 -39.10 -15.70
CA SER A 35 13.17 -40.17 -15.24
C SER A 35 12.76 -40.64 -13.85
N SER A 36 12.24 -41.86 -13.81
CA SER A 36 11.96 -42.64 -12.61
C SER A 36 13.26 -43.10 -11.96
N SER A 37 13.45 -42.81 -10.68
CA SER A 37 14.37 -43.57 -9.82
C SER A 37 13.78 -43.76 -8.43
N SER A 38 13.68 -45.02 -8.06
CA SER A 38 13.28 -45.53 -6.75
C SER A 38 14.41 -45.37 -5.74
N SER A 39 14.13 -44.80 -4.56
CA SER A 39 15.04 -44.86 -3.42
C SER A 39 14.26 -44.98 -2.10
N VAL A 40 14.65 -45.99 -1.33
CA VAL A 40 14.09 -46.44 -0.06
C VAL A 40 14.51 -45.48 1.07
N ARG A 41 13.55 -45.03 1.90
CA ARG A 41 13.82 -44.21 3.10
C ARG A 41 13.79 -45.07 4.38
N PRO A 42 14.77 -44.96 5.29
CA PRO A 42 14.61 -45.44 6.66
C PRO A 42 13.89 -44.37 7.50
N ARG A 43 12.97 -44.82 8.36
CA ARG A 43 12.24 -43.99 9.33
C ARG A 43 13.13 -43.69 10.54
N PHE A 44 13.37 -42.42 10.84
CA PHE A 44 13.86 -41.98 12.15
C PHE A 44 12.73 -41.27 12.90
N SER A 45 12.43 -41.77 14.10
CA SER A 45 11.48 -41.19 15.04
C SER A 45 12.22 -40.22 15.95
N VAL A 46 11.77 -38.96 16.01
CA VAL A 46 12.29 -37.95 16.95
C VAL A 46 11.17 -37.60 17.93
N ARG A 47 11.40 -37.90 19.21
CA ARG A 47 10.55 -37.51 20.35
C ARG A 47 10.67 -36.00 20.58
N ALA A 48 9.53 -35.31 20.65
CA ALA A 48 9.44 -33.93 21.11
C ALA A 48 9.52 -33.86 22.64
N ALA A 49 10.39 -33.00 23.17
CA ALA A 49 10.41 -32.60 24.57
C ALA A 49 9.65 -31.29 24.73
N ALA A 50 8.69 -31.26 25.66
CA ALA A 50 7.90 -30.07 25.98
C ALA A 50 8.74 -29.04 26.74
N ALA A 51 8.74 -27.79 26.28
CA ALA A 51 9.29 -26.65 27.00
C ALA A 51 8.16 -25.86 27.67
N SER A 52 8.35 -25.58 28.95
CA SER A 52 7.42 -24.99 29.90
C SER A 52 6.94 -23.59 29.50
N ALA A 53 5.63 -23.34 29.70
CA ALA A 53 5.01 -22.04 29.52
C ALA A 53 5.41 -21.05 30.62
N SER A 54 5.97 -19.90 30.25
CA SER A 54 6.06 -18.72 31.09
C SER A 54 4.87 -17.79 30.82
N ALA A 55 4.32 -17.22 31.89
CA ALA A 55 3.10 -16.42 31.91
C ALA A 55 3.20 -15.13 31.07
N PRO A 56 2.09 -14.63 30.48
CA PRO A 56 2.12 -13.42 29.69
C PRO A 56 2.26 -12.18 30.58
N ALA A 57 3.30 -11.39 30.31
CA ALA A 57 3.43 -10.04 30.83
C ALA A 57 2.25 -9.19 30.31
N GLN A 58 1.58 -8.49 31.22
CA GLN A 58 0.51 -7.54 30.91
C GLN A 58 1.06 -6.46 29.98
N ARG A 59 0.63 -6.46 28.71
CA ARG A 59 0.85 -5.35 27.78
C ARG A 59 -0.12 -4.24 28.17
N GLU A 60 0.41 -3.08 28.55
CA GLU A 60 -0.36 -1.84 28.59
C GLU A 60 -1.01 -1.62 27.21
N ALA A 61 -2.30 -1.30 27.19
CA ALA A 61 -3.05 -1.05 25.97
C ALA A 61 -2.57 0.27 25.35
N VAL A 62 -1.60 0.18 24.44
CA VAL A 62 -1.30 1.26 23.50
C VAL A 62 -2.58 1.49 22.70
N ALA A 63 -3.13 2.71 22.78
CA ALA A 63 -4.31 3.08 22.01
C ALA A 63 -3.99 2.93 20.53
N GLY A 64 -4.54 1.90 19.90
CA GLY A 64 -4.29 1.58 18.50
C GLY A 64 -4.71 2.71 17.56
N VAL A 65 -4.21 2.66 16.32
CA VAL A 65 -4.63 3.57 15.25
C VAL A 65 -6.17 3.57 15.11
N PRO A 66 -6.84 4.74 15.19
CA PRO A 66 -8.29 4.81 15.22
C PRO A 66 -8.94 4.73 13.83
N TRP A 67 -8.15 4.80 12.75
CA TRP A 67 -8.65 4.94 11.39
C TRP A 67 -8.78 3.62 10.65
N GLY A 68 -9.70 3.56 9.69
CA GLY A 68 -9.96 2.37 8.89
C GLY A 68 -10.89 1.37 9.56
N CYS A 69 -11.05 0.22 8.89
CA CYS A 69 -11.98 -0.84 9.24
C CYS A 69 -11.29 -2.20 9.42
N GLU A 70 -12.06 -3.16 9.90
CA GLU A 70 -11.72 -4.57 9.74
C GLU A 70 -11.67 -4.90 8.25
N ILE A 71 -10.65 -5.65 7.83
CA ILE A 71 -10.37 -5.89 6.41
C ILE A 71 -11.46 -6.69 5.68
N GLU A 72 -12.39 -7.33 6.40
CA GLU A 72 -13.57 -7.99 5.84
C GLU A 72 -14.87 -7.14 5.88
N SER A 73 -14.81 -5.88 6.33
CA SER A 73 -15.99 -5.02 6.52
C SER A 73 -16.69 -4.68 5.20
N LEU A 74 -17.87 -5.26 4.97
CA LEU A 74 -18.72 -4.93 3.82
C LEU A 74 -19.49 -3.61 4.00
N GLU A 75 -19.71 -3.16 5.24
CA GLU A 75 -20.35 -1.87 5.50
C GLU A 75 -19.46 -0.71 5.02
N SER A 76 -18.15 -0.80 5.29
CA SER A 76 -17.17 0.17 4.80
C SER A 76 -17.04 0.11 3.28
N ALA A 77 -17.13 -1.09 2.68
CA ALA A 77 -17.14 -1.26 1.22
C ALA A 77 -18.36 -0.56 0.57
N ALA A 78 -19.56 -0.79 1.10
CA ALA A 78 -20.78 -0.14 0.60
C ALA A 78 -20.75 1.38 0.80
N SER A 79 -20.13 1.85 1.89
CA SER A 79 -19.96 3.29 2.16
C SER A 79 -18.96 3.93 1.19
N LEU A 80 -17.85 3.26 0.91
CA LEU A 80 -16.87 3.66 -0.10
C LEU A 80 -17.52 3.80 -1.47
N GLU A 81 -18.25 2.78 -1.93
CA GLU A 81 -18.91 2.79 -3.24
C GLU A 81 -19.91 3.94 -3.36
N ARG A 82 -20.79 4.11 -2.36
CA ARG A 82 -21.74 5.25 -2.32
C ARG A 82 -21.04 6.59 -2.41
N TRP A 83 -19.97 6.79 -1.64
CA TRP A 83 -19.21 8.04 -1.63
C TRP A 83 -18.49 8.27 -2.96
N LEU A 84 -17.87 7.24 -3.55
CA LEU A 84 -17.20 7.34 -4.84
C LEU A 84 -18.18 7.72 -5.95
N THR A 85 -19.35 7.07 -6.01
CA THR A 85 -20.41 7.42 -6.97
C THR A 85 -20.87 8.86 -6.79
N ALA A 86 -21.13 9.29 -5.54
CA ALA A 86 -21.51 10.67 -5.25
C ALA A 86 -20.40 11.68 -5.59
N SER A 87 -19.14 11.26 -5.55
CA SER A 87 -17.96 12.06 -5.88
C SER A 87 -17.57 12.02 -7.36
N GLY A 88 -18.39 11.40 -8.21
CA GLY A 88 -18.24 11.39 -9.67
C GLY A 88 -17.54 10.17 -10.26
N LEU A 89 -17.42 9.06 -9.52
CA LEU A 89 -17.01 7.78 -10.09
C LEU A 89 -18.12 7.26 -11.03
N PRO A 90 -17.83 7.00 -12.32
CA PRO A 90 -18.82 6.40 -13.23
C PRO A 90 -19.24 4.99 -12.79
N GLU A 91 -20.38 4.52 -13.30
CA GLU A 91 -20.86 3.16 -13.07
C GLU A 91 -19.75 2.14 -13.42
N GLN A 92 -19.47 1.24 -12.47
CA GLN A 92 -18.45 0.21 -12.61
C GLN A 92 -19.14 -1.12 -12.90
N ARG A 93 -18.48 -2.00 -13.67
CA ARG A 93 -18.96 -3.38 -13.91
C ARG A 93 -18.42 -4.36 -12.87
N LEU A 94 -18.09 -3.84 -11.69
CA LEU A 94 -17.44 -4.54 -10.60
C LEU A 94 -18.21 -4.27 -9.32
N ALA A 95 -18.29 -5.25 -8.44
CA ALA A 95 -18.73 -5.08 -7.06
C ALA A 95 -17.60 -5.41 -6.10
N LEU A 96 -17.55 -4.71 -4.97
CA LEU A 96 -16.62 -5.02 -3.89
C LEU A 96 -17.25 -6.06 -2.96
N GLU A 97 -16.74 -7.28 -3.00
CA GLU A 97 -17.30 -8.43 -2.29
C GLU A 97 -16.28 -9.10 -1.38
N LYS A 98 -16.75 -10.03 -0.52
CA LYS A 98 -15.84 -10.94 0.19
C LYS A 98 -15.26 -11.95 -0.79
N VAL A 99 -13.96 -12.20 -0.66
CA VAL A 99 -13.20 -13.09 -1.53
C VAL A 99 -12.18 -13.89 -0.73
N ASP A 100 -11.78 -15.05 -1.24
CA ASP A 100 -10.83 -15.93 -0.54
C ASP A 100 -9.41 -15.32 -0.44
N ILE A 101 -9.03 -14.50 -1.42
CA ILE A 101 -7.71 -13.85 -1.48
C ILE A 101 -7.87 -12.40 -1.08
N GLY A 102 -7.26 -11.98 0.04
CA GLY A 102 -7.28 -10.57 0.48
C GLY A 102 -8.54 -10.14 1.23
N GLU A 103 -9.45 -11.09 1.53
CA GLU A 103 -10.71 -10.93 2.29
C GLU A 103 -11.80 -10.08 1.60
N ARG A 104 -11.43 -8.95 0.99
CA ARG A 104 -12.30 -8.15 0.10
C ARG A 104 -11.62 -7.91 -1.24
N GLY A 105 -12.40 -7.91 -2.31
CA GLY A 105 -11.88 -7.72 -3.67
C GLY A 105 -12.97 -7.39 -4.68
N LEU A 106 -12.56 -6.90 -5.85
CA LEU A 106 -13.49 -6.56 -6.93
C LEU A 106 -13.87 -7.80 -7.74
N VAL A 107 -15.16 -8.03 -7.90
CA VAL A 107 -15.74 -9.16 -8.63
C VAL A 107 -16.50 -8.66 -9.86
N ALA A 108 -16.33 -9.34 -11.00
CA ALA A 108 -17.06 -9.01 -12.22
C ALA A 108 -18.57 -9.19 -12.07
N LEU A 109 -19.35 -8.16 -12.40
CA LEU A 109 -20.82 -8.24 -12.43
C LEU A 109 -21.35 -8.72 -13.78
N LYS A 110 -20.55 -8.56 -14.83
CA LYS A 110 -20.91 -8.86 -16.22
C LYS A 110 -19.73 -9.54 -16.90
N ASN A 111 -20.00 -10.13 -18.07
CA ASN A 111 -18.93 -10.62 -18.94
C ASN A 111 -17.97 -9.48 -19.31
N VAL A 112 -16.67 -9.74 -19.14
CA VAL A 112 -15.59 -8.84 -19.51
C VAL A 112 -14.74 -9.52 -20.58
N ARG A 113 -14.37 -8.80 -21.63
CA ARG A 113 -13.52 -9.31 -22.70
C ARG A 113 -12.05 -9.09 -22.38
N ASN A 114 -11.18 -9.87 -23.01
CA ASN A 114 -9.75 -9.58 -23.03
C ASN A 114 -9.49 -8.22 -23.74
N GLY A 115 -8.56 -7.42 -23.20
CA GLY A 115 -8.15 -6.12 -23.72
C GLY A 115 -9.16 -5.01 -23.42
N GLU A 116 -10.16 -5.29 -22.60
CA GLU A 116 -11.20 -4.34 -22.27
C GLU A 116 -10.78 -3.43 -21.11
N LYS A 117 -11.15 -2.16 -21.19
CA LYS A 117 -11.03 -1.19 -20.10
C LYS A 117 -12.15 -1.47 -19.09
N LEU A 118 -11.83 -2.21 -18.03
CA LEU A 118 -12.81 -2.74 -17.09
C LEU A 118 -13.17 -1.75 -15.97
N LEU A 119 -12.18 -0.99 -15.49
CA LEU A 119 -12.35 0.03 -14.48
C LEU A 119 -11.87 1.38 -15.02
N PHE A 120 -12.54 2.45 -14.59
CA PHE A 120 -12.13 3.83 -14.84
C PHE A 120 -12.28 4.64 -13.56
N VAL A 121 -11.21 5.35 -13.15
CA VAL A 121 -11.22 6.28 -12.01
C VAL A 121 -10.75 7.66 -12.50
N PRO A 122 -11.58 8.71 -12.35
CA PRO A 122 -11.21 10.06 -12.76
C PRO A 122 -10.05 10.61 -11.91
N PRO A 123 -9.18 11.48 -12.45
CA PRO A 123 -8.06 12.05 -11.70
C PRO A 123 -8.46 12.80 -10.42
N THR A 124 -9.69 13.32 -10.37
CA THR A 124 -10.25 14.00 -9.18
C THR A 124 -10.44 13.08 -7.98
N LEU A 125 -10.43 11.75 -8.20
CA LEU A 125 -10.54 10.71 -7.18
C LEU A 125 -9.20 10.00 -6.93
N VAL A 126 -8.08 10.56 -7.41
CA VAL A 126 -6.74 10.01 -7.21
C VAL A 126 -5.96 10.86 -6.21
N ILE A 127 -5.24 10.21 -5.30
CA ILE A 127 -4.33 10.89 -4.36
C ILE A 127 -2.90 10.73 -4.87
N THR A 128 -2.23 11.85 -5.11
CA THR A 128 -0.83 11.94 -5.53
C THR A 128 -0.10 13.03 -4.73
N ALA A 129 1.21 13.19 -4.94
CA ALA A 129 1.97 14.28 -4.34
C ALA A 129 1.44 15.69 -4.70
N ASP A 130 0.71 15.81 -5.81
CA ASP A 130 0.13 17.07 -6.29
C ASP A 130 -1.25 17.37 -5.69
N SER A 131 -1.86 16.41 -4.99
CA SER A 131 -3.22 16.55 -4.45
C SER A 131 -3.33 17.73 -3.48
N GLU A 132 -4.49 18.38 -3.51
CA GLU A 132 -4.82 19.41 -2.52
C GLU A 132 -5.02 18.78 -1.16
N TRP A 133 -4.48 19.45 -0.13
CA TRP A 133 -4.63 19.06 1.26
C TRP A 133 -5.85 19.78 1.83
N SER A 134 -6.70 19.06 2.58
CA SER A 134 -7.81 19.66 3.31
C SER A 134 -7.29 20.65 4.35
N ASN A 135 -6.16 20.34 5.01
CA ASN A 135 -5.37 21.29 5.79
C ASN A 135 -4.25 21.89 4.92
N ARG A 136 -4.51 23.06 4.32
CA ARG A 136 -3.59 23.72 3.38
C ARG A 136 -2.25 24.08 4.02
N GLU A 137 -2.24 24.54 5.27
CA GLU A 137 -1.01 24.98 5.96
C GLU A 137 -0.04 23.82 6.18
N VAL A 138 -0.56 22.64 6.57
CA VAL A 138 0.23 21.41 6.69
C VAL A 138 0.86 21.05 5.35
N GLY A 139 0.06 21.03 4.28
CA GLY A 139 0.53 20.73 2.92
C GLY A 139 1.61 21.71 2.44
N ASP A 140 1.42 23.00 2.68
CA ASP A 140 2.36 24.04 2.29
C ASP A 140 3.71 23.92 3.02
N VAL A 141 3.69 23.56 4.30
CA VAL A 141 4.93 23.28 5.05
C VAL A 141 5.64 22.06 4.46
N MET A 142 4.92 20.95 4.23
CA MET A 142 5.54 19.74 3.68
C MET A 142 6.18 19.98 2.30
N LYS A 143 5.50 20.74 1.43
CA LYS A 143 6.01 21.13 0.10
C LYS A 143 7.22 22.07 0.20
N ARG A 144 7.19 23.05 1.12
CA ARG A 144 8.31 23.99 1.37
C ARG A 144 9.60 23.27 1.77
N TYR A 145 9.49 22.17 2.51
CA TYR A 145 10.63 21.35 2.90
C TYR A 145 11.05 20.31 1.85
N SER A 146 10.40 20.31 0.68
CA SER A 146 10.68 19.37 -0.42
C SER A 146 10.68 17.90 0.03
N VAL A 147 9.67 17.54 0.83
CA VAL A 147 9.51 16.16 1.30
C VAL A 147 9.21 15.23 0.12
N PRO A 148 9.94 14.10 -0.05
CA PRO A 148 9.71 13.14 -1.11
C PRO A 148 8.30 12.53 -1.08
N ASP A 149 7.84 12.03 -2.22
CA ASP A 149 6.46 11.58 -2.42
C ASP A 149 5.96 10.58 -1.37
N TRP A 150 6.75 9.55 -1.02
CA TRP A 150 6.35 8.55 -0.03
C TRP A 150 6.09 9.15 1.37
N PRO A 151 7.06 9.83 2.03
CA PRO A 151 6.80 10.51 3.28
C PRO A 151 5.76 11.64 3.19
N LEU A 152 5.66 12.31 2.04
CA LEU A 152 4.64 13.33 1.79
C LEU A 152 3.23 12.72 1.82
N LEU A 153 3.02 11.63 1.07
CA LEU A 153 1.76 10.90 1.00
C LEU A 153 1.41 10.21 2.33
N ALA A 154 2.40 9.70 3.06
CA ALA A 154 2.22 9.15 4.39
C ALA A 154 1.66 10.22 5.35
N THR A 155 2.27 11.42 5.32
CA THR A 155 1.83 12.56 6.11
C THR A 155 0.47 13.11 5.64
N TYR A 156 0.20 13.06 4.32
CA TYR A 156 -1.09 13.41 3.72
C TYR A 156 -2.19 12.54 4.31
N LEU A 157 -1.98 11.23 4.31
CA LEU A 157 -2.98 10.29 4.80
C LEU A 157 -3.28 10.50 6.29
N ILE A 158 -2.27 10.74 7.11
CA ILE A 158 -2.44 11.08 8.54
C ILE A 158 -3.23 12.38 8.69
N SER A 159 -2.89 13.41 7.92
CA SER A 159 -3.57 14.70 7.96
C SER A 159 -5.05 14.55 7.61
N GLU A 160 -5.37 13.88 6.50
CA GLU A 160 -6.75 13.64 6.08
C GLU A 160 -7.51 12.77 7.09
N ALA A 161 -6.88 11.73 7.62
CA ALA A 161 -7.52 10.85 8.60
C ALA A 161 -7.82 11.57 9.93
N SER A 162 -6.95 12.49 10.35
CA SER A 162 -7.14 13.28 11.56
C SER A 162 -8.29 14.29 11.50
N LEU A 163 -8.77 14.60 10.30
CA LEU A 163 -9.93 15.49 10.08
C LEU A 163 -11.26 14.74 10.17
N GLU A 164 -11.22 13.40 10.25
CA GLU A 164 -12.39 12.53 10.36
C GLU A 164 -13.44 12.91 9.30
N GLY A 165 -14.71 13.09 9.68
CA GLY A 165 -15.81 13.44 8.78
C GLY A 165 -15.65 14.78 8.04
N SER A 166 -14.66 15.61 8.41
CA SER A 166 -14.36 16.86 7.70
C SER A 166 -13.45 16.65 6.48
N SER A 167 -12.74 15.51 6.40
CA SER A 167 -11.98 15.18 5.20
C SER A 167 -12.92 14.71 4.09
N ARG A 168 -12.65 15.19 2.86
CA ARG A 168 -13.31 14.65 1.66
C ARG A 168 -13.02 13.17 1.44
N TRP A 169 -11.93 12.65 2.00
CA TRP A 169 -11.49 11.26 1.87
C TRP A 169 -11.92 10.38 3.03
N SER A 170 -12.75 10.88 3.95
CA SER A 170 -13.21 10.14 5.14
C SER A 170 -13.72 8.73 4.80
N SER A 171 -14.63 8.61 3.83
CA SER A 171 -15.16 7.29 3.42
C SER A 171 -14.11 6.37 2.77
N TYR A 172 -13.10 6.94 2.10
CA TYR A 172 -11.97 6.16 1.60
C TYR A 172 -11.10 5.64 2.75
N ILE A 173 -10.76 6.52 3.69
CA ILE A 173 -9.95 6.19 4.87
C ILE A 173 -10.65 5.15 5.75
N ASP A 174 -11.97 5.28 5.96
CA ASP A 174 -12.78 4.32 6.72
C ASP A 174 -12.85 2.94 6.04
N ALA A 175 -12.61 2.86 4.73
CA ALA A 175 -12.58 1.61 3.98
C ALA A 175 -11.18 0.95 3.94
N LEU A 176 -10.13 1.69 4.27
CA LEU A 176 -8.78 1.16 4.42
C LEU A 176 -8.69 0.19 5.62
N PRO A 177 -7.76 -0.78 5.59
CA PRO A 177 -7.54 -1.65 6.73
C PRO A 177 -6.97 -0.87 7.91
N ARG A 178 -7.56 -1.03 9.10
CA ARG A 178 -7.02 -0.48 10.35
C ARG A 178 -5.66 -1.08 10.69
N GLN A 179 -5.48 -2.35 10.36
CA GLN A 179 -4.22 -3.06 10.52
C GLN A 179 -3.78 -3.66 9.17
N PRO A 180 -3.04 -2.91 8.34
CA PRO A 180 -2.46 -3.44 7.12
C PRO A 180 -1.52 -4.61 7.45
N TYR A 181 -1.67 -5.75 6.77
CA TYR A 181 -0.75 -6.87 6.93
C TYR A 181 0.64 -6.47 6.42
N SER A 182 1.57 -6.21 7.34
CA SER A 182 2.90 -5.73 6.99
C SER A 182 3.94 -6.19 8.02
N LEU A 183 5.16 -6.48 7.53
CA LEU A 183 6.31 -6.73 8.40
C LEU A 183 6.67 -5.49 9.25
N LEU A 184 6.13 -4.31 8.95
CA LEU A 184 6.28 -3.11 9.78
C LEU A 184 5.80 -3.28 11.23
N TYR A 185 4.88 -4.21 11.47
CA TYR A 185 4.32 -4.48 12.79
C TYR A 185 5.05 -5.59 13.55
N TRP A 186 6.01 -6.25 12.90
CA TRP A 186 6.73 -7.36 13.51
C TRP A 186 7.87 -6.83 14.37
N THR A 187 8.02 -7.43 15.53
CA THR A 187 9.16 -7.20 16.41
C THR A 187 10.42 -7.80 15.80
N ARG A 188 11.57 -7.30 16.25
CA ARG A 188 12.87 -7.86 15.85
C ARG A 188 12.97 -9.36 16.19
N THR A 189 12.42 -9.77 17.32
CA THR A 189 12.38 -11.17 17.75
C THR A 189 11.53 -12.04 16.81
N GLU A 190 10.36 -11.57 16.38
CA GLU A 190 9.53 -12.31 15.42
C GLU A 190 10.22 -12.44 14.05
N ILE A 191 10.84 -11.37 13.56
CA ILE A 191 11.60 -11.40 12.31
C ILE A 191 12.76 -12.39 12.42
N ASP A 192 13.51 -12.36 13.52
CA ASP A 192 14.65 -13.23 13.73
C ASP A 192 14.23 -14.69 13.92
N ALA A 193 13.09 -14.96 14.55
CA ALA A 193 12.57 -16.30 14.77
C ALA A 193 11.97 -16.93 13.51
N TYR A 194 11.13 -16.19 12.79
CA TYR A 194 10.34 -16.75 11.68
C TYR A 194 11.00 -16.58 10.30
N LEU A 195 11.90 -15.61 10.14
CA LEU A 195 12.61 -15.36 8.88
C LEU A 195 14.10 -15.72 8.97
N ALA A 196 14.50 -16.52 9.96
CA ALA A 196 15.86 -17.05 10.06
C ALA A 196 16.24 -17.75 8.75
N ALA A 197 17.33 -17.31 8.13
CA ALA A 197 17.84 -17.77 6.82
C ALA A 197 17.00 -17.40 5.57
N SER A 198 15.93 -16.60 5.70
CA SER A 198 15.24 -16.03 4.54
C SER A 198 15.95 -14.76 4.05
N PRO A 199 16.21 -14.60 2.74
CA PRO A 199 16.67 -13.34 2.15
C PRO A 199 15.71 -12.16 2.36
N ILE A 200 14.47 -12.42 2.79
CA ILE A 200 13.49 -11.39 3.12
C ILE A 200 13.80 -10.74 4.48
N ARG A 201 14.52 -11.43 5.38
CA ARG A 201 14.83 -10.94 6.73
C ARG A 201 15.54 -9.59 6.71
N GLU A 202 16.61 -9.48 5.93
CA GLU A 202 17.39 -8.23 5.84
C GLU A 202 16.57 -7.10 5.21
N ARG A 203 15.75 -7.42 4.19
CA ARG A 203 14.83 -6.46 3.57
C ARG A 203 13.77 -5.96 4.56
N ALA A 204 13.22 -6.83 5.39
CA ALA A 204 12.28 -6.47 6.44
C ALA A 204 12.91 -5.53 7.47
N ILE A 205 14.11 -5.88 7.96
CA ILE A 205 14.86 -5.07 8.93
C ILE A 205 15.20 -3.68 8.36
N SER A 206 15.70 -3.64 7.12
CA SER A 206 15.97 -2.38 6.42
C SER A 206 14.70 -1.56 6.34
N ARG A 207 13.61 -2.14 5.81
CA ARG A 207 12.37 -1.41 5.59
C ARG A 207 11.80 -0.79 6.86
N ILE A 208 11.82 -1.53 7.96
CA ILE A 208 11.39 -1.01 9.27
C ILE A 208 12.29 0.14 9.72
N SER A 209 13.61 0.00 9.56
CA SER A 209 14.57 1.03 9.93
C SER A 209 14.41 2.29 9.07
N ASP A 210 14.13 2.12 7.78
CA ASP A 210 13.92 3.20 6.81
C ASP A 210 12.68 4.02 7.16
N VAL A 211 11.56 3.37 7.51
CA VAL A 211 10.32 4.05 7.98
C VAL A 211 10.57 4.78 9.30
N ILE A 212 11.23 4.13 10.27
CA ILE A 212 11.53 4.75 11.57
C ILE A 212 12.47 5.96 11.39
N GLY A 213 13.51 5.81 10.57
CA GLY A 213 14.45 6.88 10.26
C GLY A 213 13.78 8.05 9.58
N THR A 214 12.89 7.78 8.61
CA THR A 214 12.11 8.80 7.91
C THR A 214 11.20 9.58 8.85
N TYR A 215 10.50 8.91 9.77
CA TYR A 215 9.70 9.59 10.78
C TYR A 215 10.54 10.49 11.68
N ASN A 216 11.66 9.98 12.21
CA ASN A 216 12.52 10.75 13.10
C ASN A 216 13.09 12.00 12.39
N ASP A 217 13.49 11.85 11.13
CA ASP A 217 13.96 12.95 10.30
C ASP A 217 12.87 14.01 10.07
N LEU A 218 11.63 13.61 9.74
CA LEU A 218 10.49 14.53 9.62
C LEU A 218 10.16 15.21 10.95
N ARG A 219 10.16 14.47 12.05
CA ARG A 219 9.89 15.00 13.39
C ARG A 219 10.90 16.11 13.73
N ASP A 220 12.18 15.78 13.65
CA ASP A 220 13.25 16.67 14.09
C ASP A 220 13.41 17.89 13.16
N ARG A 221 13.13 17.73 11.86
CA ARG A 221 13.28 18.81 10.86
C ARG A 221 12.06 19.67 10.66
N ILE A 222 10.85 19.12 10.85
CA ILE A 222 9.58 19.73 10.49
C ILE A 222 8.61 19.71 11.66
N PHE A 223 8.15 18.55 12.14
CA PHE A 223 7.01 18.48 13.06
C PHE A 223 7.27 19.26 14.36
N SER A 224 8.45 19.08 14.97
CA SER A 224 8.82 19.80 16.20
C SER A 224 8.95 21.32 16.03
N LYS A 225 9.10 21.82 14.81
CA LYS A 225 9.16 23.28 14.52
C LYS A 225 7.77 23.90 14.34
N TYR A 226 6.76 23.08 14.07
CA TYR A 226 5.39 23.52 13.81
C TYR A 226 4.40 22.66 14.62
N PRO A 227 4.50 22.63 15.96
CA PRO A 227 3.69 21.74 16.80
C PRO A 227 2.17 22.00 16.69
N ASP A 228 1.77 23.22 16.34
CA ASP A 228 0.36 23.57 16.10
C ASP A 228 -0.19 22.91 14.82
N LEU A 229 0.66 22.74 13.80
CA LEU A 229 0.31 22.10 12.53
C LEU A 229 0.52 20.58 12.58
N PHE A 230 1.50 20.12 13.37
CA PHE A 230 1.83 18.71 13.54
C PHE A 230 1.75 18.29 15.01
N PRO A 231 0.55 18.21 15.62
CA PRO A 231 0.42 17.81 17.01
C PRO A 231 0.98 16.40 17.24
N GLU A 232 1.82 16.23 18.26
CA GLU A 232 2.46 14.93 18.56
C GLU A 232 1.44 13.80 18.79
N LYS A 233 0.25 14.13 19.30
CA LYS A 233 -0.85 13.17 19.48
C LYS A 233 -1.43 12.62 18.17
N VAL A 234 -1.23 13.32 17.05
CA VAL A 234 -1.73 12.94 15.71
C VAL A 234 -0.59 12.35 14.87
N TYR A 235 0.55 13.04 14.80
CA TYR A 235 1.68 12.62 14.00
C TYR A 235 2.63 11.74 14.81
N THR A 236 2.11 10.62 15.32
CA THR A 236 2.87 9.62 16.08
C THR A 236 3.60 8.65 15.16
N MET A 237 4.61 7.94 15.69
CA MET A 237 5.27 6.84 14.98
C MET A 237 4.27 5.74 14.58
N GLU A 238 3.26 5.49 15.42
CA GLU A 238 2.25 4.46 15.16
C GLU A 238 1.37 4.82 13.96
N ASN A 239 0.85 6.05 13.93
CA ASN A 239 0.07 6.56 12.80
C ASN A 239 0.92 6.64 11.52
N PHE A 240 2.21 6.95 11.65
CA PHE A 240 3.15 6.92 10.54
C PHE A 240 3.38 5.51 9.99
N ARG A 241 3.54 4.51 10.86
CA ARG A 241 3.63 3.09 10.44
C ARG A 241 2.34 2.63 9.75
N TRP A 242 1.18 3.03 10.25
CA TRP A 242 -0.09 2.76 9.57
C TRP A 242 -0.13 3.34 8.17
N SER A 243 0.21 4.62 8.03
CA SER A 243 0.21 5.27 6.72
C SER A 243 1.15 4.58 5.73
N PHE A 244 2.38 4.24 6.14
CA PHE A 244 3.31 3.48 5.29
C PHE A 244 2.84 2.05 5.02
N GLY A 245 2.15 1.41 5.98
CA GLY A 245 1.49 0.13 5.78
C GLY A 245 0.47 0.19 4.65
N ILE A 246 -0.36 1.24 4.64
CA ILE A 246 -1.28 1.52 3.53
C ILE A 246 -0.51 1.73 2.23
N LEU A 247 0.48 2.64 2.20
CA LEU A 247 1.24 2.92 0.99
C LEU A 247 1.92 1.67 0.40
N PHE A 248 2.55 0.84 1.22
CA PHE A 248 3.19 -0.40 0.74
C PHE A 248 2.21 -1.41 0.17
N SER A 249 0.92 -1.33 0.54
CA SER A 249 -0.10 -2.28 0.09
C SER A 249 -0.95 -1.79 -1.09
N ARG A 250 -0.97 -0.48 -1.35
CA ARG A 250 -1.99 0.16 -2.21
C ARG A 250 -1.44 1.22 -3.17
N LEU A 251 -0.20 1.66 -2.99
CA LEU A 251 0.38 2.68 -3.85
C LEU A 251 0.75 2.06 -5.20
N VAL A 252 0.34 2.72 -6.29
CA VAL A 252 0.59 2.26 -7.66
C VAL A 252 1.50 3.24 -8.39
N ARG A 253 2.28 2.75 -9.36
CA ARG A 253 3.07 3.58 -10.28
C ARG A 253 2.28 3.83 -11.56
N LEU A 254 2.06 5.09 -11.90
CA LEU A 254 1.37 5.49 -13.11
C LEU A 254 2.41 5.98 -14.13
N GLU A 255 2.92 5.07 -14.96
CA GLU A 255 3.96 5.37 -15.95
C GLU A 255 3.50 6.42 -16.96
N SER A 256 2.22 6.39 -17.36
CA SER A 256 1.65 7.38 -18.27
C SER A 256 1.42 8.76 -17.62
N MET A 257 1.68 8.90 -16.31
CA MET A 257 1.73 10.16 -15.56
C MET A 257 3.15 10.44 -15.02
N ASP A 258 4.16 10.32 -15.88
CA ASP A 258 5.56 10.58 -15.55
C ASP A 258 6.09 9.71 -14.39
N GLY A 259 5.53 8.51 -14.23
CA GLY A 259 5.89 7.58 -13.18
C GLY A 259 5.50 8.05 -11.78
N LYS A 260 4.46 8.89 -11.66
CA LYS A 260 3.91 9.31 -10.36
C LYS A 260 3.42 8.11 -9.57
N VAL A 261 3.62 8.20 -8.25
CA VAL A 261 3.01 7.28 -7.30
C VAL A 261 1.63 7.79 -6.89
N ALA A 262 0.66 6.90 -6.76
CA ALA A 262 -0.72 7.27 -6.47
C ALA A 262 -1.45 6.25 -5.60
N LEU A 263 -2.34 6.73 -4.73
CA LEU A 263 -3.46 5.91 -4.24
C LEU A 263 -4.63 6.16 -5.18
N VAL A 264 -5.25 5.08 -5.65
CA VAL A 264 -6.37 5.13 -6.60
C VAL A 264 -7.59 4.48 -5.95
N PRO A 265 -8.33 5.22 -5.08
CA PRO A 265 -9.59 4.77 -4.52
C PRO A 265 -10.45 4.04 -5.54
N TRP A 266 -11.01 2.90 -5.14
CA TRP A 266 -11.66 1.88 -5.98
C TRP A 266 -10.68 0.90 -6.60
N ALA A 267 -9.72 1.36 -7.42
CA ALA A 267 -8.79 0.46 -8.11
C ALA A 267 -7.86 -0.27 -7.14
N ASP A 268 -7.49 0.37 -6.04
CA ASP A 268 -6.67 -0.22 -4.97
C ASP A 268 -7.43 -1.25 -4.11
N MET A 269 -8.68 -1.59 -4.47
CA MET A 269 -9.43 -2.73 -3.93
C MET A 269 -9.20 -4.02 -4.75
N LEU A 270 -8.43 -3.97 -5.84
CA LEU A 270 -7.97 -5.15 -6.58
C LEU A 270 -6.92 -5.91 -5.78
N ASN A 271 -7.06 -7.24 -5.71
CA ASN A 271 -6.05 -8.10 -5.10
C ASN A 271 -4.99 -8.54 -6.11
N HIS A 272 -3.79 -8.83 -5.62
CA HIS A 272 -2.68 -9.21 -6.47
C HIS A 272 -2.68 -10.69 -6.85
N SER A 273 -2.25 -11.01 -8.07
CA SER A 273 -1.79 -12.34 -8.46
C SER A 273 -0.57 -12.25 -9.38
N PRO A 274 0.47 -13.08 -9.20
CA PRO A 274 1.60 -13.15 -10.12
C PRO A 274 1.27 -13.90 -11.44
N GLU A 275 0.04 -14.41 -11.59
CA GLU A 275 -0.41 -15.21 -12.73
C GLU A 275 -1.21 -14.40 -13.77
N VAL A 276 -1.29 -13.08 -13.59
CA VAL A 276 -1.98 -12.16 -14.50
C VAL A 276 -1.00 -11.11 -15.02
N ASP A 277 -1.27 -10.58 -16.21
CA ASP A 277 -0.49 -9.49 -16.83
C ASP A 277 -1.30 -8.17 -16.89
N ALA A 278 -2.45 -8.14 -16.22
CA ALA A 278 -3.34 -6.98 -16.20
C ALA A 278 -2.75 -5.86 -15.35
N PHE A 279 -2.84 -4.63 -15.84
CA PHE A 279 -2.20 -3.46 -15.21
C PHE A 279 -3.14 -2.26 -15.13
N LEU A 280 -2.80 -1.35 -14.22
CA LEU A 280 -3.48 -0.09 -13.97
C LEU A 280 -2.57 1.06 -14.41
N ASP A 281 -3.04 1.94 -15.31
CA ASP A 281 -2.29 3.13 -15.73
C ASP A 281 -3.24 4.25 -16.18
N TYR A 282 -2.70 5.46 -16.36
CA TYR A 282 -3.43 6.59 -16.91
C TYR A 282 -3.59 6.48 -18.42
N ASP A 283 -4.84 6.51 -18.89
CA ASP A 283 -5.15 6.54 -20.31
C ASP A 283 -5.40 7.98 -20.79
N LYS A 284 -4.50 8.47 -21.64
CA LYS A 284 -4.58 9.84 -22.19
C LYS A 284 -5.86 10.10 -23.00
N SER A 285 -6.45 9.05 -23.59
CA SER A 285 -7.64 9.19 -24.43
C SER A 285 -8.92 9.41 -23.61
N SER A 286 -9.10 8.67 -22.51
CA SER A 286 -10.23 8.83 -21.58
C SER A 286 -9.94 9.79 -20.43
N GLN A 287 -8.69 10.25 -20.28
CA GLN A 287 -8.23 11.15 -19.24
C GLN A 287 -8.52 10.65 -17.81
N GLY A 288 -8.26 9.37 -17.56
CA GLY A 288 -8.41 8.77 -16.23
C GLY A 288 -7.56 7.52 -16.05
N ILE A 289 -7.58 7.00 -14.83
CA ILE A 289 -6.89 5.75 -14.48
C ILE A 289 -7.74 4.58 -14.94
N VAL A 290 -7.15 3.68 -15.70
CA VAL A 290 -7.84 2.57 -16.34
C VAL A 290 -7.15 1.26 -16.02
N PHE A 291 -7.96 0.25 -15.70
CA PHE A 291 -7.52 -1.13 -15.64
C PHE A 291 -7.84 -1.84 -16.95
N THR A 292 -6.82 -2.33 -17.65
CA THR A 292 -6.99 -3.10 -18.90
C THR A 292 -6.79 -4.58 -18.63
N THR A 293 -7.78 -5.39 -19.01
CA THR A 293 -7.74 -6.84 -18.77
C THR A 293 -6.75 -7.55 -19.70
N ASP A 294 -6.07 -8.56 -19.16
CA ASP A 294 -5.21 -9.50 -19.90
C ASP A 294 -5.99 -10.74 -20.42
N ARG A 295 -7.21 -10.94 -19.91
CA ARG A 295 -8.08 -12.08 -20.21
C ARG A 295 -9.56 -11.72 -20.11
N SER A 296 -10.42 -12.64 -20.53
CA SER A 296 -11.87 -12.52 -20.36
C SER A 296 -12.30 -13.02 -18.98
N TYR A 297 -13.31 -12.37 -18.39
CA TYR A 297 -13.88 -12.73 -17.09
C TYR A 297 -15.39 -12.98 -17.20
N GLN A 298 -15.86 -14.01 -16.50
CA GLN A 298 -17.29 -14.28 -16.33
C GLN A 298 -17.83 -13.51 -15.12
N PRO A 299 -19.15 -13.28 -15.03
CA PRO A 299 -19.77 -12.76 -13.81
C PRO A 299 -19.43 -13.64 -12.59
N GLY A 300 -19.21 -13.02 -11.43
CA GLY A 300 -18.82 -13.69 -10.20
C GLY A 300 -17.33 -14.01 -10.07
N VAL A 301 -16.52 -13.71 -11.10
CA VAL A 301 -15.07 -13.94 -11.04
C VAL A 301 -14.36 -12.77 -10.36
N HIS A 302 -13.55 -13.07 -9.35
CA HIS A 302 -12.65 -12.14 -8.68
C HIS A 302 -11.58 -11.63 -9.66
N ILE A 303 -11.45 -10.31 -9.77
CA ILE A 303 -10.46 -9.64 -10.60
C ILE A 303 -9.17 -9.46 -9.81
N LEU A 304 -8.08 -9.96 -10.40
CA LEU A 304 -6.74 -9.87 -9.85
C LEU A 304 -5.86 -9.07 -10.80
N TRP A 305 -4.80 -8.45 -10.27
CA TRP A 305 -3.86 -7.68 -11.08
C TRP A 305 -2.40 -7.95 -10.73
N GLU A 306 -1.50 -7.65 -11.66
CA GLU A 306 -0.06 -7.67 -11.40
C GLU A 306 0.32 -6.32 -10.79
N GLU A 307 0.84 -6.33 -9.56
CA GLU A 307 1.47 -5.15 -9.00
C GLU A 307 2.90 -5.09 -9.54
N ILE A 308 3.26 -3.99 -10.19
CA ILE A 308 4.63 -3.76 -10.64
C ILE A 308 5.51 -3.63 -9.39
N GLN A 309 6.37 -4.62 -9.16
CA GLN A 309 7.26 -4.64 -8.00
C GLN A 309 8.25 -3.46 -8.04
N TRP A 310 8.31 -2.72 -6.92
CA TRP A 310 9.21 -1.60 -6.64
C TRP A 310 10.64 -2.06 -6.33
#